data_AF-A0A1V5A8G1-F1
#
_entry.id   AF-A0A1V5A8G1-F1
#
_cell.length_a   1.000
_cell.length_b   1.000
_cell.length_c   1.000
_cell.angle_alpha   90.00
_cell.angle_beta   90.00
_cell.angle_gamma   90.00
#
_symmetry.space_group_name_H-M   'P 1'
#
loop_
_entity.id
_entity.type
_entity.pdbx_description
1 polymer ?
#
loop_
_entity_poly.entity_id
_entity_poly.type
_entity_poly.pdbx_seq_one_letter_code
_entity_poly.pdbx_strand_id
1 'polypeptide(L)'
;MTGYSDLAERLRARGARAVALQFPAGLKRKAGVIAQFLKEQGFEVIVSGDPCYGACDLARETLGYADVLVHFGHTPLGDPDPRVIFEPYRVDFDPEILKNAIPCLKATRVGLVTTAQHLHLLDAMKTVLAAIGVEAVTTRGTRGCGEGQVLGCSFGAARVIGTEEILYVGTGVFHPLGVQLATGLRVVALDPFTGEVQEVNAEKFLRRRHALIEKARSADQFGLLVSTKTGQERYEMARGMAARCSRAILILMREISPEELVNLGFPAYVNFACPRLAYDDQVRFPAPVLTPQEFSILLGECLFSDYRIDELT
;
A
#
# COMPACT_ATOMS: atom_id res chain seq x y z
N MET A 1 -0.72 -32.08 3.61
CA MET A 1 -0.86 -31.36 4.89
C MET A 1 0.54 -31.04 5.44
N THR A 2 1.32 -30.23 4.70
CA THR A 2 2.77 -30.01 4.92
C THR A 2 3.17 -28.53 4.93
N GLY A 3 2.22 -27.60 5.00
CA GLY A 3 2.44 -26.22 4.57
C GLY A 3 3.20 -25.28 5.51
N TYR A 4 3.51 -25.67 6.76
CA TYR A 4 4.06 -24.75 7.77
C TYR A 4 5.14 -25.37 8.67
N SER A 5 5.69 -26.52 8.30
CA SER A 5 6.76 -27.16 9.09
C SER A 5 8.01 -26.28 9.19
N ASP A 6 8.39 -25.62 8.09
CA ASP A 6 9.48 -24.61 8.06
C ASP A 6 9.22 -23.47 9.06
N LEU A 7 7.97 -22.99 9.14
CA LEU A 7 7.61 -21.93 10.08
C LEU A 7 7.82 -22.37 11.54
N ALA A 8 7.42 -23.60 11.89
CA ALA A 8 7.62 -24.15 13.24
C ALA A 8 9.11 -24.25 13.58
N GLU A 9 9.96 -24.68 12.64
CA GLU A 9 11.41 -24.73 12.83
C GLU A 9 12.01 -23.35 13.05
N ARG A 10 11.63 -22.36 12.24
CA ARG A 10 12.06 -20.96 12.39
C ARG A 10 11.63 -20.35 13.71
N LEU A 11 10.44 -20.69 14.22
CA LEU A 11 9.97 -20.27 15.53
C LEU A 11 10.81 -20.89 16.67
N ARG A 12 11.12 -22.20 16.58
CA ARG A 12 11.99 -22.88 17.56
C ARG A 12 13.41 -22.32 17.54
N ALA A 13 13.97 -22.03 16.37
CA ALA A 13 15.29 -21.43 16.22
C ALA A 13 15.38 -20.03 16.88
N ARG A 14 14.24 -19.32 16.98
CA ARG A 14 14.13 -18.06 17.73
C ARG A 14 13.82 -18.24 19.22
N GLY A 15 13.72 -19.47 19.71
CA GLY A 15 13.37 -19.77 21.09
C GLY A 15 11.93 -19.39 21.47
N ALA A 16 11.04 -19.21 20.50
CA ALA A 16 9.67 -18.78 20.75
C ALA A 16 8.86 -19.87 21.47
N ARG A 17 8.10 -19.46 22.49
CA ARG A 17 7.13 -20.30 23.21
C ARG A 17 5.70 -19.83 22.94
N ALA A 18 5.48 -18.52 22.99
CA ALA A 18 4.23 -17.88 22.62
C ALA A 18 4.34 -17.18 21.27
N VAL A 19 3.36 -17.37 20.39
CA VAL A 19 3.38 -16.92 19.00
C VAL A 19 2.10 -16.16 18.67
N ALA A 20 2.26 -14.89 18.30
CA ALA A 20 1.17 -14.08 17.76
C ALA A 20 1.05 -14.31 16.25
N LEU A 21 -0.18 -14.39 15.74
CA LEU A 21 -0.47 -14.52 14.31
C LEU A 21 -1.30 -13.33 13.84
N GLN A 22 -0.90 -12.71 12.73
CA GLN A 22 -1.63 -11.62 12.10
C GLN A 22 -1.86 -11.89 10.61
N PHE A 23 -3.10 -11.70 10.16
CA PHE A 23 -3.53 -12.01 8.80
C PHE A 23 -4.26 -10.85 8.15
N PRO A 24 -4.01 -10.55 6.86
CA PRO A 24 -4.90 -9.70 6.09
C PRO A 24 -6.26 -10.38 5.89
N ALA A 25 -7.28 -9.57 5.56
CA ALA A 25 -8.65 -10.04 5.39
C ALA A 25 -8.77 -11.28 4.50
N GLY A 26 -8.07 -11.30 3.36
CA GLY A 26 -8.09 -12.43 2.41
C GLY A 26 -7.49 -13.75 2.93
N LEU A 27 -6.68 -13.71 3.99
CA LEU A 27 -6.06 -14.89 4.59
C LEU A 27 -6.64 -15.24 5.97
N LYS A 28 -7.47 -14.37 6.55
CA LYS A 28 -7.93 -14.50 7.94
C LYS A 28 -8.74 -15.78 8.20
N ARG A 29 -9.43 -16.31 7.19
CA ARG A 29 -10.11 -17.62 7.27
C ARG A 29 -9.17 -18.81 7.51
N LYS A 30 -7.87 -18.67 7.19
CA LYS A 30 -6.85 -19.69 7.45
C LYS A 30 -6.31 -19.66 8.88
N ALA A 31 -6.62 -18.60 9.65
CA ALA A 31 -6.04 -18.37 10.97
C ALA A 31 -6.27 -19.53 11.94
N GLY A 32 -7.49 -20.08 11.99
CA GLY A 32 -7.82 -21.20 12.89
C GLY A 32 -7.02 -22.47 12.58
N VAL A 33 -6.87 -22.81 11.30
CA VAL A 33 -6.11 -24.00 10.86
C VAL A 33 -4.63 -23.86 11.19
N ILE A 34 -4.03 -22.69 10.91
CA ILE A 34 -2.62 -22.43 11.19
C ILE A 34 -2.36 -22.39 12.70
N ALA A 35 -3.25 -21.77 13.47
CA ALA A 35 -3.13 -21.72 14.91
C ALA A 35 -3.22 -23.12 15.54
N GLN A 36 -4.15 -23.95 15.08
CA GLN A 36 -4.27 -25.34 15.53
C GLN A 36 -3.00 -26.14 15.23
N PHE A 37 -2.46 -26.01 14.01
CA PHE A 37 -1.19 -26.64 13.65
C PHE A 37 -0.04 -26.24 14.58
N LEU A 38 0.14 -24.94 14.85
CA LEU A 38 1.21 -24.47 15.73
C LEU A 38 1.00 -24.91 17.19
N LYS A 39 -0.24 -24.99 17.67
CA LYS A 39 -0.54 -25.58 18.98
C LYS A 39 -0.14 -27.05 19.06
N GLU A 40 -0.42 -27.84 18.03
CA GLU A 40 0.01 -29.25 17.94
C GLU A 40 1.54 -29.39 17.91
N GLN A 41 2.26 -28.35 17.44
CA GLN A 41 3.71 -28.27 17.48
C GLN A 41 4.29 -27.84 18.84
N GLY A 42 3.44 -27.55 19.83
CA GLY A 42 3.82 -27.21 21.21
C GLY A 42 3.89 -25.72 21.52
N PHE A 43 3.45 -24.83 20.62
CA PHE A 43 3.43 -23.40 20.87
C PHE A 43 2.15 -22.95 21.58
N GLU A 44 2.27 -21.94 22.44
CA GLU A 44 1.14 -21.10 22.82
C GLU A 44 0.84 -20.15 21.65
N VAL A 45 -0.42 -20.04 21.22
CA VAL A 45 -0.78 -19.31 20.00
C VAL A 45 -1.88 -18.30 20.27
N ILE A 46 -1.63 -17.06 19.84
CA ILE A 46 -2.55 -15.93 19.97
C ILE A 46 -2.84 -15.40 18.57
N VAL A 47 -4.11 -15.29 18.19
CA VAL A 47 -4.50 -14.74 16.89
C VAL A 47 -4.93 -13.29 17.08
N SER A 48 -4.32 -12.36 16.33
CA SER A 48 -4.80 -10.98 16.28
C SER A 48 -6.17 -10.92 15.58
N GLY A 49 -7.17 -10.48 16.34
CA GLY A 49 -8.55 -10.35 15.88
C GLY A 49 -8.81 -9.11 15.05
N ASP A 50 -7.88 -8.15 15.01
CA ASP A 50 -8.06 -6.84 14.37
C ASP A 50 -7.88 -6.89 12.85
N PRO A 51 -8.38 -5.88 12.11
CA PRO A 51 -8.01 -5.67 10.72
C PRO A 51 -6.49 -5.60 10.53
N CYS A 52 -6.03 -5.97 9.34
CA CYS A 52 -4.63 -5.86 8.93
C CYS A 52 -4.59 -5.54 7.44
N TYR A 53 -4.08 -4.35 7.11
CA TYR A 53 -4.06 -3.85 5.73
C TYR A 53 -2.68 -3.93 5.07
N GLY A 54 -1.63 -4.20 5.85
CA GLY A 54 -0.26 -4.19 5.38
C GLY A 54 0.75 -4.34 6.51
N ALA A 55 2.03 -4.43 6.14
CA ALA A 55 3.15 -4.35 7.09
C ALA A 55 3.24 -2.98 7.81
N CYS A 56 2.47 -1.98 7.39
CA CYS A 56 2.31 -0.70 8.08
C CYS A 56 1.39 -0.77 9.32
N ASP A 57 0.79 -1.92 9.60
CA ASP A 57 -0.19 -2.13 10.66
C ASP A 57 0.15 -3.39 11.45
N LEU A 58 1.34 -3.44 12.06
CA LEU A 58 1.74 -4.61 12.84
C LEU A 58 0.90 -4.72 14.13
N ALA A 59 0.47 -5.93 14.46
CA ALA A 59 -0.30 -6.24 15.67
C ALA A 59 0.58 -6.18 16.93
N ARG A 60 1.14 -5.00 17.24
CA ARG A 60 2.07 -4.80 18.36
C ARG A 60 1.45 -5.07 19.73
N GLU A 61 0.16 -4.77 19.87
CA GLU A 61 -0.59 -5.07 21.08
C GLU A 61 -0.66 -6.59 21.30
N THR A 62 -1.00 -7.37 20.26
CA THR A 62 -0.98 -8.83 20.31
C THR A 62 0.43 -9.38 20.53
N LEU A 63 1.45 -8.81 19.88
CA LEU A 63 2.86 -9.16 20.11
C LEU A 63 3.31 -8.86 21.55
N GLY A 64 2.63 -7.97 22.28
CA GLY A 64 2.89 -7.76 23.71
C GLY A 64 2.68 -9.00 24.58
N TYR A 65 1.92 -9.99 24.09
CA TYR A 65 1.60 -11.23 24.78
C TYR A 65 2.33 -12.46 24.20
N ALA A 66 3.24 -12.28 23.23
CA ALA A 66 3.91 -13.37 22.54
C ALA A 66 5.41 -13.07 22.38
N ASP A 67 6.25 -14.07 22.13
CA ASP A 67 7.67 -13.86 21.87
C ASP A 67 7.88 -13.33 20.44
N VAL A 68 7.14 -13.90 19.49
CA VAL A 68 7.24 -13.64 18.05
C VAL A 68 5.87 -13.36 17.44
N LEU A 69 5.81 -12.43 16.48
CA LEU A 69 4.66 -12.19 15.61
C LEU A 69 4.93 -12.79 14.23
N VAL A 70 4.05 -13.66 13.74
CA VAL A 70 4.03 -14.11 12.34
C VAL A 70 3.03 -13.26 11.57
N HIS A 71 3.54 -12.40 10.69
CA HIS A 71 2.76 -11.49 9.86
C HIS A 71 2.63 -12.05 8.43
N PHE A 72 1.43 -12.43 8.05
CA PHE A 72 1.16 -13.06 6.76
C PHE A 72 0.82 -12.03 5.68
N GLY A 73 1.13 -12.36 4.43
CA GLY A 73 0.65 -11.67 3.23
C GLY A 73 1.56 -10.57 2.70
N HIS A 74 2.34 -9.92 3.54
CA HIS A 74 3.11 -8.73 3.16
C HIS A 74 4.62 -8.93 3.33
N THR A 75 5.38 -8.16 2.56
CA THR A 75 6.83 -7.97 2.78
C THR A 75 7.07 -6.94 3.89
N PRO A 76 8.21 -6.99 4.59
CA PRO A 76 8.55 -5.99 5.59
C PRO A 76 8.67 -4.57 5.01
N LEU A 77 8.52 -3.57 5.88
CA LEU A 77 8.86 -2.17 5.61
C LEU A 77 10.11 -1.81 6.42
N GLY A 78 10.99 -1.00 5.82
CA GLY A 78 12.23 -0.52 6.45
C GLY A 78 13.03 -1.63 7.16
N ASP A 79 13.49 -1.31 8.37
CA ASP A 79 14.07 -2.27 9.31
C ASP A 79 12.96 -2.79 10.25
N PRO A 80 12.39 -3.97 10.00
CA PRO A 80 11.29 -4.47 10.80
C PRO A 80 11.76 -4.88 12.21
N ASP A 81 10.82 -4.86 13.16
CA ASP A 81 11.04 -5.39 14.51
C ASP A 81 11.55 -6.86 14.41
N PRO A 82 12.70 -7.19 15.04
CA PRO A 82 13.31 -8.52 14.93
C PRO A 82 12.43 -9.64 15.51
N ARG A 83 11.43 -9.30 16.33
CA ARG A 83 10.42 -10.25 16.84
C ARG A 83 9.36 -10.59 15.79
N VAL A 84 9.41 -10.01 14.60
CA VAL A 84 8.45 -10.29 13.53
C VAL A 84 9.05 -11.26 12.51
N ILE A 85 8.25 -12.25 12.13
CA ILE A 85 8.46 -13.13 10.98
C ILE A 85 7.45 -12.72 9.91
N PHE A 86 7.93 -12.39 8.71
CA PHE A 86 7.06 -12.13 7.57
C PHE A 86 6.89 -13.40 6.75
N GLU A 87 5.63 -13.69 6.40
CA GLU A 87 5.23 -14.77 5.49
C GLU A 87 4.51 -14.16 4.27
N PRO A 88 5.24 -13.60 3.29
CA PRO A 88 4.63 -12.97 2.11
C PRO A 88 3.78 -13.95 1.32
N TYR A 89 2.63 -13.49 0.82
CA TYR A 89 1.79 -14.31 -0.05
C TYR A 89 2.22 -14.15 -1.50
N ARG A 90 2.62 -15.24 -2.14
CA ARG A 90 3.08 -15.29 -3.53
C ARG A 90 2.00 -15.88 -4.42
N VAL A 91 1.86 -15.34 -5.62
CA VAL A 91 0.93 -15.85 -6.63
C VAL A 91 1.65 -16.02 -7.95
N ASP A 92 1.63 -17.26 -8.44
CA ASP A 92 2.23 -17.64 -9.71
C ASP A 92 1.29 -17.30 -10.88
N PHE A 93 1.90 -16.96 -12.00
CA PHE A 93 1.27 -16.86 -13.32
C PHE A 93 2.34 -17.16 -14.38
N ASP A 94 1.90 -17.42 -15.62
CA ASP A 94 2.82 -17.66 -16.74
C ASP A 94 3.35 -16.32 -17.30
N PRO A 95 4.67 -16.01 -17.17
CA PRO A 95 5.24 -14.77 -17.66
C PRO A 95 5.09 -14.54 -19.17
N GLU A 96 4.79 -15.58 -19.95
CA GLU A 96 4.51 -15.46 -21.39
C GLU A 96 3.35 -14.49 -21.69
N ILE A 97 2.44 -14.30 -20.73
CA ILE A 97 1.34 -13.34 -20.83
C ILE A 97 1.83 -11.89 -21.08
N LEU A 98 3.07 -11.55 -20.71
CA LEU A 98 3.65 -10.22 -20.92
C LEU A 98 3.75 -9.84 -22.40
N LYS A 99 3.73 -10.81 -23.32
CA LYS A 99 3.67 -10.56 -24.77
C LYS A 99 2.45 -9.74 -25.18
N ASN A 100 1.36 -9.80 -24.41
CA ASN A 100 0.17 -9.00 -24.65
C ASN A 100 0.43 -7.49 -24.48
N ALA A 101 1.45 -7.09 -23.72
CA ALA A 101 1.79 -5.68 -23.54
C ALA A 101 2.44 -5.04 -24.79
N ILE A 102 3.10 -5.84 -25.64
CA ILE A 102 3.91 -5.37 -26.77
C ILE A 102 3.16 -4.36 -27.65
N PRO A 103 1.92 -4.62 -28.11
CA PRO A 103 1.23 -3.70 -29.02
C PRO A 103 0.94 -2.33 -28.36
N CYS A 104 0.95 -2.27 -27.02
CA CYS A 104 0.66 -1.07 -26.26
C CYS A 104 1.94 -0.32 -25.83
N LEU A 105 3.11 -0.97 -25.81
CA LEU A 105 4.38 -0.34 -25.47
C LEU A 105 4.87 0.53 -26.63
N LYS A 106 5.41 1.70 -26.31
CA LYS A 106 6.00 2.63 -27.29
C LYS A 106 7.52 2.69 -27.17
N ALA A 107 8.06 2.36 -25.99
CA ALA A 107 9.49 2.31 -25.75
C ALA A 107 10.01 0.87 -25.83
N THR A 108 11.25 0.72 -26.29
CA THR A 108 11.99 -0.56 -26.23
C THR A 108 12.74 -0.73 -24.91
N ARG A 109 12.71 0.29 -24.03
CA ARG A 109 13.27 0.26 -22.68
C ARG A 109 12.23 0.80 -21.69
N VAL A 110 11.78 -0.03 -20.77
CA VAL A 110 10.69 0.29 -19.85
C VAL A 110 11.10 0.07 -18.40
N GLY A 111 10.58 0.89 -17.49
CA GLY A 111 10.62 0.58 -16.06
C GLY A 111 9.61 -0.52 -15.76
N LEU A 112 10.00 -1.56 -15.02
CA LEU A 112 9.11 -2.66 -14.63
C LEU A 112 8.76 -2.54 -13.15
N VAL A 113 7.47 -2.52 -12.82
CA VAL A 113 7.00 -2.52 -11.43
C VAL A 113 5.85 -3.50 -11.21
N THR A 114 5.75 -4.02 -9.99
CA THR A 114 4.69 -4.92 -9.58
C THR A 114 4.42 -4.81 -8.07
N THR A 115 3.53 -5.64 -7.55
CA THR A 115 3.20 -5.71 -6.13
C THR A 115 3.91 -6.89 -5.46
N ALA A 116 3.88 -6.94 -4.12
CA ALA A 116 4.53 -7.98 -3.31
C ALA A 116 4.25 -9.42 -3.79
N GLN A 117 3.06 -9.68 -4.33
CA GLN A 117 2.60 -11.02 -4.70
C GLN A 117 3.32 -11.63 -5.91
N HIS A 118 3.97 -10.79 -6.74
CA HIS A 118 4.59 -11.23 -7.99
C HIS A 118 6.09 -10.93 -8.06
N LEU A 119 6.71 -10.45 -6.97
CA LEU A 119 8.13 -10.08 -6.97
C LEU A 119 9.04 -11.26 -7.30
N HIS A 120 8.66 -12.48 -6.92
CA HIS A 120 9.43 -13.69 -7.21
C HIS A 120 9.45 -14.05 -8.70
N LEU A 121 8.64 -13.39 -9.54
CA LEU A 121 8.60 -13.57 -10.99
C LEU A 121 9.31 -12.45 -11.76
N LEU A 122 9.88 -11.44 -11.09
CA LEU A 122 10.49 -10.28 -11.77
C LEU A 122 11.57 -10.66 -12.78
N ASP A 123 12.47 -11.60 -12.44
CA ASP A 123 13.54 -12.01 -13.36
C ASP A 123 13.01 -12.78 -14.58
N ALA A 124 11.96 -13.60 -14.37
CA ALA A 124 11.28 -14.28 -15.45
C ALA A 124 10.56 -13.29 -16.38
N MET A 125 9.89 -12.28 -15.82
CA MET A 125 9.29 -11.19 -16.58
C MET A 125 10.32 -10.44 -17.43
N LYS A 126 11.47 -10.09 -16.85
CA LYS A 126 12.57 -9.43 -17.57
C LYS A 126 13.08 -10.29 -18.73
N THR A 127 13.17 -11.61 -18.53
CA THR A 127 13.63 -12.55 -19.57
C THR A 127 12.64 -12.63 -20.73
N VAL A 128 11.34 -12.73 -20.45
CA VAL A 128 10.31 -12.75 -21.51
C VAL A 128 10.33 -11.44 -22.30
N LEU A 129 10.40 -10.29 -21.63
CA LEU A 129 10.48 -8.98 -22.28
C LEU A 129 11.74 -8.83 -23.13
N ALA A 130 12.90 -9.28 -22.65
CA ALA A 130 14.15 -9.23 -23.40
C ALA A 130 14.09 -10.09 -24.68
N ALA A 131 13.47 -11.28 -24.61
CA ALA A 131 13.34 -12.18 -25.76
C ALA A 131 12.48 -11.60 -26.91
N ILE A 132 11.64 -10.61 -26.62
CA ILE A 132 10.78 -9.90 -27.58
C ILE A 132 11.27 -8.49 -27.88
N GLY A 133 12.50 -8.15 -27.50
CA GLY A 133 13.16 -6.87 -27.85
C GLY A 133 12.82 -5.69 -26.94
N VAL A 134 12.31 -5.94 -25.73
CA VAL A 134 12.02 -4.91 -24.71
C VAL A 134 12.95 -5.07 -23.51
N GLU A 135 13.82 -4.09 -23.25
CA GLU A 135 14.64 -4.01 -22.05
C GLU A 135 13.79 -3.58 -20.86
N ALA A 136 13.63 -4.47 -19.88
CA ALA A 136 12.91 -4.17 -18.63
C ALA A 136 13.89 -3.84 -17.50
N VAL A 137 13.78 -2.65 -16.94
CA VAL A 137 14.68 -2.14 -15.90
C VAL A 137 13.90 -1.90 -14.61
N THR A 138 14.50 -2.23 -13.49
CA THR A 138 13.92 -2.12 -12.16
C THR A 138 14.85 -1.31 -11.27
N THR A 139 14.29 -0.68 -10.23
CA THR A 139 15.06 -0.05 -9.17
C THR A 139 14.49 -0.40 -7.81
N ARG A 140 15.27 -0.16 -6.75
CA ARG A 140 14.82 -0.39 -5.38
C ARG A 140 13.71 0.59 -5.01
N GLY A 141 12.66 0.09 -4.37
CA GLY A 141 11.60 0.94 -3.85
C GLY A 141 12.01 1.74 -2.62
N THR A 142 11.21 2.76 -2.31
CA THR A 142 11.27 3.50 -1.05
C THR A 142 10.58 2.70 0.06
N ARG A 143 10.73 3.14 1.32
CA ARG A 143 10.04 2.54 2.47
C ARG A 143 10.41 1.07 2.78
N GLY A 144 11.62 0.67 2.38
CA GLY A 144 12.11 -0.71 2.50
C GLY A 144 11.50 -1.69 1.50
N CYS A 145 10.76 -1.20 0.49
CA CYS A 145 10.24 -2.04 -0.58
C CYS A 145 11.38 -2.70 -1.37
N GLY A 146 11.12 -3.90 -1.85
CA GLY A 146 12.03 -4.62 -2.74
C GLY A 146 12.22 -3.91 -4.08
N GLU A 147 13.13 -4.45 -4.88
CA GLU A 147 13.30 -4.04 -6.27
C GLU A 147 12.02 -4.25 -7.07
N GLY A 148 11.62 -3.26 -7.87
CA GLY A 148 10.38 -3.31 -8.67
C GLY A 148 9.08 -3.26 -7.86
N GLN A 149 9.14 -3.22 -6.53
CA GLN A 149 7.95 -3.24 -5.68
C GLN A 149 7.36 -1.84 -5.48
N VAL A 150 6.10 -1.67 -5.86
CA VAL A 150 5.27 -0.52 -5.48
C VAL A 150 4.27 -0.89 -4.40
N LEU A 151 3.90 0.10 -3.58
CA LEU A 151 2.79 0.05 -2.63
C LEU A 151 1.76 1.10 -2.99
N GLY A 152 0.58 1.04 -2.39
CA GLY A 152 -0.41 2.10 -2.54
C GLY A 152 -0.04 3.45 -1.90
N CYS A 153 1.15 3.56 -1.32
CA CYS A 153 1.64 4.77 -0.64
C CYS A 153 3.14 4.99 -0.86
N SER A 154 3.77 4.27 -1.78
CA SER A 154 5.21 4.34 -2.04
C SER A 154 5.46 3.91 -3.48
N PHE A 155 5.88 4.85 -4.32
CA PHE A 155 6.08 4.65 -5.75
C PHE A 155 7.55 4.80 -6.17
N GLY A 156 8.48 4.80 -5.21
CA GLY A 156 9.92 4.96 -5.47
C GLY A 156 10.49 3.97 -6.49
N ALA A 157 9.99 2.72 -6.51
CA ALA A 157 10.45 1.71 -7.46
C ALA A 157 10.09 2.03 -8.92
N ALA A 158 9.15 2.95 -9.16
CA ALA A 158 8.78 3.38 -10.50
C ALA A 158 9.62 4.56 -11.01
N ARG A 159 10.46 5.17 -10.17
CA ARG A 159 11.37 6.27 -10.55
C ARG A 159 12.65 5.72 -11.16
N VAL A 160 12.50 4.98 -12.26
CA VAL A 160 13.61 4.33 -12.97
C VAL A 160 14.30 5.35 -13.88
N ILE A 161 15.63 5.47 -13.78
CA ILE A 161 16.40 6.46 -14.54
C ILE A 161 16.56 6.03 -16.01
N GLY A 162 16.33 6.97 -16.92
CA GLY A 162 16.49 6.78 -18.37
C GLY A 162 15.36 5.99 -19.03
N THR A 163 14.21 5.85 -18.37
CA THR A 163 13.00 5.25 -18.96
C THR A 163 11.94 6.32 -19.12
N GLU A 164 11.24 6.32 -20.24
CA GLU A 164 10.13 7.24 -20.52
C GLU A 164 8.76 6.58 -20.33
N GLU A 165 8.76 5.28 -20.07
CA GLU A 165 7.58 4.42 -20.01
C GLU A 165 7.73 3.38 -18.90
N ILE A 166 6.64 3.08 -18.20
CA ILE A 166 6.58 2.09 -17.12
C ILE A 166 5.56 1.01 -17.49
N LEU A 167 5.96 -0.25 -17.35
CA LEU A 167 5.07 -1.41 -17.34
C LEU A 167 4.76 -1.81 -15.89
N TYR A 168 3.50 -1.68 -15.50
CA TYR A 168 2.99 -2.25 -14.27
C TYR A 168 2.38 -3.63 -14.56
N VAL A 169 2.79 -4.65 -13.80
CA VAL A 169 2.20 -5.99 -13.87
C VAL A 169 1.46 -6.29 -12.58
N GLY A 170 0.16 -6.52 -12.67
CA GLY A 170 -0.69 -6.88 -11.53
C GLY A 170 -2.14 -6.49 -11.74
N THR A 171 -2.98 -6.90 -10.81
CA THR A 171 -4.42 -6.60 -10.87
C THR A 171 -4.70 -5.18 -10.35
N GLY A 172 -5.86 -4.64 -10.76
CA GLY A 172 -6.44 -3.41 -10.22
C GLY A 172 -5.82 -2.12 -10.78
N VAL A 173 -6.50 -1.01 -10.52
CA VAL A 173 -6.21 0.28 -11.18
C VAL A 173 -5.46 1.28 -10.30
N PHE A 174 -5.41 1.07 -8.98
CA PHE A 174 -4.87 2.05 -8.04
C PHE A 174 -3.36 2.23 -8.17
N HIS A 175 -2.57 1.14 -8.11
CA HIS A 175 -1.12 1.22 -8.22
C HIS A 175 -0.64 1.83 -9.54
N PRO A 176 -1.11 1.40 -10.72
CA PRO A 176 -0.63 1.99 -11.97
C PRO A 176 -1.03 3.46 -12.12
N LEU A 177 -2.20 3.85 -11.60
CA LEU A 177 -2.60 5.26 -11.51
C LEU A 177 -1.65 6.07 -10.60
N GLY A 178 -1.31 5.53 -9.43
CA GLY A 178 -0.38 6.17 -8.52
C GLY A 178 1.03 6.28 -9.10
N VAL A 179 1.48 5.27 -9.85
CA VAL A 179 2.74 5.32 -10.60
C VAL A 179 2.72 6.45 -11.63
N GLN A 180 1.65 6.60 -12.42
CA GLN A 180 1.54 7.69 -13.39
C GLN A 180 1.60 9.06 -12.71
N LEU A 181 0.87 9.25 -11.61
CA LEU A 181 0.86 10.51 -10.86
C LEU A 181 2.18 10.81 -10.15
N ALA A 182 2.90 9.79 -9.67
CA ALA A 182 4.16 9.95 -8.96
C ALA A 182 5.36 10.21 -9.87
N THR A 183 5.29 9.76 -11.12
CA THR A 183 6.39 9.82 -12.09
C THR A 183 6.16 10.82 -13.21
N GLY A 184 4.91 11.10 -13.57
CA GLY A 184 4.53 11.86 -14.76
C GLY A 184 4.78 11.10 -16.07
N LEU A 185 5.19 9.83 -16.01
CA LEU A 185 5.52 9.02 -17.19
C LEU A 185 4.29 8.29 -17.74
N ARG A 186 4.42 7.81 -18.99
CA ARG A 186 3.44 6.90 -19.57
C ARG A 186 3.47 5.57 -18.82
N VAL A 187 2.30 5.06 -18.46
CA VAL A 187 2.17 3.79 -17.75
C VAL A 187 1.25 2.86 -18.53
N VAL A 188 1.73 1.66 -18.82
CA VAL A 188 0.94 0.54 -19.34
C VAL A 188 0.75 -0.45 -18.19
N ALA A 189 -0.51 -0.82 -17.92
CA ALA A 189 -0.86 -1.81 -16.92
C ALA A 189 -1.28 -3.12 -17.61
N LEU A 190 -0.71 -4.23 -17.16
CA LEU A 190 -1.06 -5.58 -17.59
C LEU A 190 -1.60 -6.37 -16.41
N ASP A 191 -2.80 -6.93 -16.56
CA ASP A 191 -3.34 -7.91 -15.63
C ASP A 191 -2.83 -9.31 -16.00
N PRO A 192 -2.02 -9.96 -15.14
CA PRO A 192 -1.37 -11.23 -15.49
C PRO A 192 -2.34 -12.43 -15.52
N PHE A 193 -3.58 -12.27 -15.09
CA PHE A 193 -4.58 -13.35 -15.06
C PHE A 193 -5.58 -13.25 -16.20
N THR A 194 -5.97 -12.04 -16.59
CA THR A 194 -6.88 -11.83 -17.73
C THR A 194 -6.13 -11.59 -19.03
N GLY A 195 -4.86 -11.19 -18.96
CA GLY A 195 -4.08 -10.74 -20.11
C GLY A 195 -4.51 -9.38 -20.65
N GLU A 196 -5.42 -8.68 -19.96
CA GLU A 196 -5.88 -7.35 -20.34
C GLU A 196 -4.75 -6.33 -20.17
N VAL A 197 -4.60 -5.48 -21.18
CA VAL A 197 -3.59 -4.43 -21.22
C VAL A 197 -4.28 -3.10 -21.46
N GLN A 198 -3.92 -2.10 -20.66
CA GLN A 198 -4.45 -0.76 -20.78
C GLN A 198 -3.40 0.31 -20.54
N GLU A 199 -3.50 1.41 -21.28
CA GLU A 199 -2.78 2.64 -20.95
C GLU A 199 -3.53 3.37 -19.83
N VAL A 200 -2.79 3.77 -18.81
CA VAL A 200 -3.34 4.42 -17.62
C VAL A 200 -3.65 5.87 -17.93
N ASN A 201 -4.80 6.37 -17.48
CA ASN A 201 -5.16 7.78 -17.60
C ASN A 201 -5.69 8.34 -16.27
N ALA A 202 -4.94 9.27 -15.68
CA ALA A 202 -5.25 9.92 -14.41
C ALA A 202 -6.21 11.11 -14.50
N GLU A 203 -6.60 11.60 -15.68
CA GLU A 203 -7.42 12.81 -15.83
C GLU A 203 -8.76 12.71 -15.10
N LYS A 204 -9.44 11.57 -15.23
CA LYS A 204 -10.71 11.32 -14.54
C LYS A 204 -10.53 11.32 -13.02
N PHE A 205 -9.41 10.79 -12.54
CA PHE A 205 -9.06 10.83 -11.12
C PHE A 205 -8.81 12.27 -10.66
N LEU A 206 -7.94 13.02 -11.34
CA LEU A 206 -7.62 14.41 -11.02
C LEU A 206 -8.85 15.30 -11.01
N ARG A 207 -9.75 15.17 -11.99
CA ARG A 207 -11.03 15.91 -12.01
C ARG A 207 -11.89 15.64 -10.77
N ARG A 208 -11.96 14.38 -10.32
CA ARG A 208 -12.69 14.01 -9.09
C ARG A 208 -12.02 14.62 -7.87
N ARG A 209 -10.69 14.62 -7.80
CA ARG A 209 -9.93 15.23 -6.71
C ARG A 209 -10.14 16.75 -6.66
N HIS A 210 -10.08 17.43 -7.80
CA HIS A 210 -10.36 18.86 -7.90
C HIS A 210 -11.77 19.20 -7.38
N ALA A 211 -12.80 18.47 -7.83
CA ALA A 211 -14.17 18.67 -7.35
C ALA A 211 -14.30 18.46 -5.84
N LEU A 212 -13.53 17.52 -5.27
CA LEU A 212 -13.53 17.25 -3.83
C LEU A 212 -12.87 18.38 -3.03
N ILE A 213 -11.75 18.93 -3.51
CA ILE A 213 -11.08 20.10 -2.93
C ILE A 213 -12.05 21.29 -2.91
N GLU A 214 -12.72 21.57 -4.03
CA GLU A 214 -13.69 22.67 -4.10
C GLU A 214 -14.89 22.45 -3.18
N LYS A 215 -15.40 21.21 -3.07
CA LYS A 215 -16.47 20.89 -2.12
C LYS A 215 -16.04 21.13 -0.67
N ALA A 216 -14.78 20.87 -0.33
CA ALA A 216 -14.25 21.08 1.01
C ALA A 216 -13.93 22.55 1.31
N ARG A 217 -13.80 23.42 0.30
CA ARG A 217 -13.38 24.82 0.46
C ARG A 217 -14.30 25.62 1.40
N SER A 218 -15.61 25.34 1.36
CA SER A 218 -16.63 26.00 2.18
C SER A 218 -16.79 25.40 3.58
N ALA A 219 -16.03 24.36 3.96
CA ALA A 219 -16.08 23.79 5.30
C ALA A 219 -15.63 24.83 6.35
N ASP A 220 -16.42 25.01 7.39
CA ASP A 220 -16.11 25.87 8.54
C ASP A 220 -15.13 25.21 9.50
N GLN A 221 -15.01 23.88 9.48
CA GLN A 221 -14.08 23.10 10.29
C GLN A 221 -13.49 21.89 9.53
N PHE A 222 -12.25 21.53 9.86
CA PHE A 222 -11.55 20.37 9.30
C PHE A 222 -11.08 19.43 10.41
N GLY A 223 -11.40 18.13 10.29
CA GLY A 223 -10.83 17.08 11.11
C GLY A 223 -9.55 16.51 10.50
N LEU A 224 -8.41 16.69 11.15
CA LEU A 224 -7.10 16.21 10.69
C LEU A 224 -6.84 14.82 11.29
N LEU A 225 -7.10 13.79 10.50
CA LEU A 225 -7.06 12.38 10.90
C LEU A 225 -5.62 11.87 10.94
N VAL A 226 -5.14 11.48 12.11
CA VAL A 226 -3.83 10.85 12.33
C VAL A 226 -4.04 9.42 12.83
N SER A 227 -3.49 8.44 12.10
CA SER A 227 -3.54 7.04 12.50
C SER A 227 -2.40 6.70 13.45
N THR A 228 -2.68 5.98 14.53
CA THR A 228 -1.66 5.45 15.45
C THR A 228 -1.02 4.13 14.98
N LYS A 229 -1.40 3.64 13.79
CA LYS A 229 -0.74 2.47 13.18
C LYS A 229 0.72 2.78 12.88
N THR A 230 1.59 1.83 13.18
CA THR A 230 3.05 2.03 13.25
C THR A 230 3.69 2.52 11.97
N GLY A 231 3.14 2.16 10.81
CA GLY A 231 3.60 2.61 9.51
C GLY A 231 2.67 3.63 8.86
N GLN A 232 1.84 4.36 9.60
CA GLN A 232 0.92 5.36 9.04
C GLN A 232 0.94 6.70 9.76
N GLU A 233 1.53 6.78 10.95
CA GLU A 233 1.52 7.99 11.76
C GLU A 233 2.29 9.14 11.08
N ARG A 234 1.63 10.29 10.92
CA ARG A 234 2.23 11.56 10.45
C ARG A 234 1.82 12.73 11.35
N TYR A 235 1.91 12.55 12.67
CA TYR A 235 1.44 13.53 13.67
C TYR A 235 2.07 14.92 13.50
N GLU A 236 3.40 14.99 13.35
CA GLU A 236 4.08 16.29 13.23
C GLU A 236 3.68 17.06 11.97
N MET A 237 3.41 16.36 10.86
CA MET A 237 2.89 16.98 9.64
C MET A 237 1.48 17.54 9.86
N ALA A 238 0.60 16.76 10.48
CA ALA A 238 -0.75 17.19 10.80
C ALA A 238 -0.75 18.40 11.76
N ARG A 239 0.09 18.34 12.81
CA ARG A 239 0.26 19.42 13.78
C ARG A 239 0.77 20.71 13.12
N GLY A 240 1.73 20.60 12.21
CA GLY A 240 2.24 21.75 11.45
C GLY A 240 1.19 22.38 10.52
N MET A 241 0.28 21.58 9.96
CA MET A 241 -0.86 22.10 9.17
C MET A 241 -1.95 22.71 10.08
N ALA A 242 -2.25 22.09 11.22
CA ALA A 242 -3.20 22.61 12.20
C ALA A 242 -2.78 23.99 12.72
N ALA A 243 -1.49 24.20 13.00
CA ALA A 243 -0.96 25.48 13.47
C ALA A 243 -1.16 26.64 12.46
N ARG A 244 -1.37 26.34 11.17
CA ARG A 244 -1.56 27.32 10.09
C ARG A 244 -3.02 27.51 9.68
N CYS A 245 -3.94 26.70 10.19
CA CYS A 245 -5.36 26.78 9.88
C CYS A 245 -6.20 26.74 11.16
N SER A 246 -6.76 27.87 11.57
CA SER A 246 -7.58 27.96 12.79
C SER A 246 -8.84 27.07 12.79
N ARG A 247 -9.28 26.61 11.61
CA ARG A 247 -10.40 25.69 11.41
C ARG A 247 -10.02 24.21 11.59
N ALA A 248 -8.73 23.90 11.72
CA ALA A 248 -8.22 22.55 11.73
C ALA A 248 -8.06 22.00 13.15
N ILE A 249 -8.64 20.83 13.42
CA ILE A 249 -8.55 20.12 14.69
C ILE A 249 -7.91 18.74 14.47
N LEU A 250 -6.90 18.41 15.28
CA LEU A 250 -6.25 17.10 15.25
C LEU A 250 -7.16 16.02 15.84
N ILE A 251 -7.26 14.89 15.15
CA ILE A 251 -8.02 13.70 15.57
C ILE A 251 -7.07 12.50 15.50
N LEU A 252 -6.77 11.91 16.66
CA LEU A 252 -5.97 10.69 16.74
C LEU A 252 -6.89 9.47 16.85
N MET A 253 -6.65 8.46 16.03
CA MET A 253 -7.39 7.20 16.07
C MET A 253 -6.53 6.05 15.56
N ARG A 254 -6.84 4.81 15.96
CA ARG A 254 -6.15 3.64 15.40
C ARG A 254 -6.74 3.27 14.05
N GLU A 255 -8.04 3.09 13.97
CA GLU A 255 -8.79 2.76 12.76
C GLU A 255 -9.57 3.98 12.27
N ILE A 256 -9.42 4.33 11.00
CA ILE A 256 -10.23 5.35 10.34
C ILE A 256 -11.32 4.62 9.57
N SER A 257 -12.57 4.74 10.01
CA SER A 257 -13.71 4.07 9.39
C SER A 257 -14.84 5.05 9.06
N PRO A 258 -15.69 4.74 8.07
CA PRO A 258 -16.85 5.58 7.75
C PRO A 258 -17.75 5.85 8.94
N GLU A 259 -17.95 4.86 9.80
CA GLU A 259 -18.82 4.93 10.97
C GLU A 259 -18.29 5.96 11.98
N GLU A 260 -16.99 5.93 12.28
CA GLU A 260 -16.37 6.90 13.17
C GLU A 260 -16.40 8.32 12.60
N LEU A 261 -16.22 8.47 11.28
CA LEU A 261 -16.29 9.77 10.62
C LEU A 261 -17.72 10.35 10.58
N VAL A 262 -18.74 9.50 10.60
CA VAL A 262 -20.14 9.92 10.81
C VAL A 262 -20.31 10.44 12.23
N ASN A 263 -19.83 9.70 13.23
CA ASN A 263 -19.97 10.05 14.64
C ASN A 263 -19.22 11.35 14.99
N LEU A 264 -18.04 11.58 14.40
CA LEU A 264 -17.25 12.79 14.60
C LEU A 264 -17.87 14.03 13.92
N GLY A 265 -18.60 13.85 12.81
CA GLY A 265 -19.46 14.88 12.24
C GLY A 265 -18.76 16.12 11.64
N PHE A 266 -17.46 16.08 11.35
CA PHE A 266 -16.79 17.22 10.69
C PHE A 266 -17.25 17.35 9.23
N PRO A 267 -17.40 18.59 8.72
CA PRO A 267 -17.86 18.82 7.36
C PRO A 267 -16.81 18.48 6.29
N ALA A 268 -15.53 18.43 6.66
CA ALA A 268 -14.45 17.90 5.84
C ALA A 268 -13.32 17.34 6.73
N TYR A 269 -12.56 16.40 6.17
CA TYR A 269 -11.42 15.79 6.82
C TYR A 269 -10.16 15.90 5.97
N VAL A 270 -9.00 15.83 6.63
CA VAL A 270 -7.68 15.72 6.00
C VAL A 270 -6.99 14.49 6.57
N ASN A 271 -6.59 13.57 5.71
CA ASN A 271 -6.06 12.27 6.06
C ASN A 271 -4.53 12.26 6.09
N PHE A 272 -3.95 12.13 7.28
CA PHE A 272 -2.53 11.96 7.51
C PHE A 272 -2.14 10.50 7.76
N ALA A 273 -3.03 9.54 7.47
CA ALA A 273 -2.78 8.11 7.59
C ALA A 273 -2.48 7.46 6.23
N CYS A 274 -3.01 6.27 5.96
CA CYS A 274 -2.93 5.60 4.66
C CYS A 274 -3.56 6.44 3.53
N PRO A 275 -2.83 6.81 2.46
CA PRO A 275 -3.33 7.63 1.36
C PRO A 275 -4.55 7.03 0.65
N ARG A 276 -4.61 5.69 0.58
CA ARG A 276 -5.73 4.97 -0.03
C ARG A 276 -7.07 5.30 0.62
N LEU A 277 -7.11 5.71 1.89
CA LEU A 277 -8.36 6.13 2.53
C LEU A 277 -8.96 7.35 1.83
N ALA A 278 -8.15 8.38 1.57
CA ALA A 278 -8.60 9.59 0.90
C ALA A 278 -8.94 9.35 -0.59
N TYR A 279 -8.42 8.29 -1.20
CA TYR A 279 -8.57 8.03 -2.63
C TYR A 279 -9.62 6.96 -2.95
N ASP A 280 -9.42 5.73 -2.47
CA ASP A 280 -10.28 4.57 -2.75
C ASP A 280 -11.55 4.60 -1.88
N ASP A 281 -11.38 4.86 -0.57
CA ASP A 281 -12.48 4.81 0.40
C ASP A 281 -13.30 6.11 0.45
N GLN A 282 -12.90 7.15 -0.29
CA GLN A 282 -13.63 8.42 -0.36
C GLN A 282 -15.12 8.26 -0.63
N VAL A 283 -15.50 7.29 -1.47
CA VAL A 283 -16.91 7.05 -1.83
C VAL A 283 -17.74 6.50 -0.66
N ARG A 284 -17.08 5.95 0.37
CA ARG A 284 -17.70 5.40 1.58
C ARG A 284 -17.82 6.44 2.69
N PHE A 285 -17.01 7.50 2.65
CA PHE A 285 -16.97 8.50 3.71
C PHE A 285 -18.13 9.51 3.62
N PRO A 286 -18.63 10.00 4.78
CA PRO A 286 -19.78 10.91 4.82
C PRO A 286 -19.44 12.32 4.34
N ALA A 287 -18.16 12.67 4.30
CA ALA A 287 -17.65 13.99 4.00
C ALA A 287 -16.41 13.91 3.07
N PRO A 288 -16.00 15.02 2.44
CA PRO A 288 -14.73 15.10 1.74
C PRO A 288 -13.56 14.70 2.64
N VAL A 289 -12.71 13.79 2.16
CA VAL A 289 -11.44 13.41 2.80
C VAL A 289 -10.31 13.75 1.85
N LEU A 290 -9.60 14.82 2.19
CA LEU A 290 -8.45 15.31 1.43
C LEU A 290 -7.16 14.64 1.91
N THR A 291 -6.15 14.62 1.06
CA THR A 291 -4.76 14.35 1.44
C THR A 291 -4.07 15.62 1.96
N PRO A 292 -2.88 15.52 2.58
CA PRO A 292 -2.15 16.68 3.03
C PRO A 292 -1.82 17.63 1.88
N GLN A 293 -1.46 17.09 0.70
CA GLN A 293 -1.19 17.92 -0.46
C GLN A 293 -2.43 18.66 -0.95
N GLU A 294 -3.57 17.97 -1.01
CA GLU A 294 -4.85 18.58 -1.41
C GLU A 294 -5.31 19.65 -0.43
N PHE A 295 -5.01 19.48 0.85
CA PHE A 295 -5.26 20.51 1.85
C PHE A 295 -4.35 21.73 1.65
N SER A 296 -3.07 21.55 1.32
CA SER A 296 -2.19 22.66 0.91
C SER A 296 -2.70 23.38 -0.34
N ILE A 297 -3.25 22.67 -1.34
CA ILE A 297 -3.91 23.29 -2.50
C ILE A 297 -5.12 24.12 -2.04
N LEU A 298 -5.95 23.57 -1.15
CA LEU A 298 -7.12 24.26 -0.60
C LEU A 298 -6.74 25.55 0.12
N LEU A 299 -5.65 25.54 0.88
CA LEU A 299 -5.10 26.68 1.61
C LEU A 299 -4.37 27.70 0.69
N GLY A 300 -4.17 27.38 -0.59
CA GLY A 300 -3.48 28.25 -1.55
C GLY A 300 -1.95 28.20 -1.46
N GLU A 301 -1.40 27.17 -0.83
CA GLU A 301 0.05 27.00 -0.64
C GLU A 301 0.75 26.37 -1.85
N CYS A 302 0.00 25.65 -2.68
CA CYS A 302 0.45 25.11 -3.95
C CYS A 302 -0.67 25.14 -4.99
N LEU A 303 -0.29 25.10 -6.27
CA LEU A 303 -1.22 25.10 -7.38
C LEU A 303 -1.70 23.68 -7.66
N PHE A 304 -2.93 23.55 -8.18
CA PHE A 304 -3.45 22.25 -8.62
C PHE A 304 -2.65 21.67 -9.80
N SER A 305 -1.98 22.50 -10.60
CA SER A 305 -1.06 22.05 -11.65
C SER A 305 0.12 21.25 -11.12
N ASP A 306 0.45 21.40 -9.84
CA ASP A 306 1.55 20.71 -9.17
C ASP A 306 1.06 19.48 -8.38
N TYR A 307 -0.12 18.95 -8.70
CA TYR A 307 -0.70 17.78 -8.03
C TYR A 307 0.26 16.59 -8.04
N ARG A 308 0.41 15.95 -6.89
CA ARG A 308 1.22 14.75 -6.67
C ARG A 308 0.41 13.78 -5.82
N ILE A 309 0.53 12.50 -6.12
CA ILE A 309 -0.09 11.51 -5.25
C ILE A 309 0.60 11.52 -3.86
N ASP A 310 -0.20 11.40 -2.81
CA ASP A 310 0.29 11.33 -1.44
C ASP A 310 1.08 10.03 -1.20
N GLU A 311 2.31 10.18 -0.75
CA GLU A 311 3.25 9.09 -0.44
C GLU A 311 3.67 9.17 1.03
N LEU A 312 4.03 8.02 1.58
CA LEU A 312 4.70 7.95 2.87
C LEU A 312 6.13 7.53 2.64
N THR A 313 7.06 8.38 3.07
CA THR A 313 8.50 8.17 3.03
C THR A 313 8.98 7.36 4.23
#